data_AF-A0A952LXN3-F1
#
_entry.id   AF-A0A952LXN3-F1
#
_cell.length_a   1.000
_cell.length_b   1.000
_cell.length_c   1.000
_cell.angle_alpha   90.00
_cell.angle_beta   90.00
_cell.angle_gamma   90.00
#
_symmetry.space_group_name_H-M   'P 1'
#
loop_
_entity.id
_entity.type
_entity.pdbx_description
1 polymer ?
#
loop_
_entity_poly.entity_id
_entity_poly.type
_entity_poly.pdbx_seq_one_letter_code
_entity_poly.pdbx_strand_id
1 'polypeptide(L)'
;MYHQKDKKLQEASVSLFSVNAKKYNLPDLEEDEIENIYDEIELLGFPLCSPFELLKTSFRGEVEIEDLINYLGKSVRIVGYYVCQKSLRTSGGKPMAFGTWLCAKGNFFDTTHFPNLL
;
A
#
# COMPACT_ATOMS: atom_id res chain seq x y z
N MET A 1 14.84 9.02 -55.49
CA MET A 1 15.32 10.38 -55.19
C MET A 1 14.59 10.81 -53.91
N TYR A 2 15.16 11.02 -52.73
CA TYR A 2 16.51 11.33 -52.26
C TYR A 2 16.76 10.60 -50.93
N HIS A 3 18.00 10.15 -50.69
CA HIS A 3 18.52 9.83 -49.36
C HIS A 3 18.96 11.13 -48.68
N GLN A 4 18.54 11.36 -47.44
CA GLN A 4 19.22 12.29 -46.55
C GLN A 4 19.83 11.49 -45.40
N LYS A 5 21.14 11.26 -45.48
CA LYS A 5 21.95 10.72 -44.39
C LYS A 5 22.23 11.86 -43.41
N ASP A 6 21.88 11.66 -42.14
CA ASP A 6 22.26 12.57 -41.06
C ASP A 6 23.79 12.70 -41.00
N LYS A 7 24.26 13.94 -41.18
CA LYS A 7 25.67 14.30 -41.15
C LYS A 7 26.06 14.52 -39.69
N LYS A 8 26.72 13.55 -39.06
CA LYS A 8 27.33 13.71 -37.73
C LYS A 8 28.33 14.88 -37.78
N LEU A 9 28.05 15.97 -37.06
CA LEU A 9 29.06 16.97 -36.73
C LEU A 9 30.05 16.34 -35.75
N GLN A 10 31.27 16.11 -36.21
CA GLN A 10 32.41 15.77 -35.38
C GLN A 10 33.26 17.03 -35.23
N GLU A 11 32.99 17.82 -34.19
CA GLU A 11 34.00 18.75 -33.68
C GLU A 11 35.06 17.93 -32.95
N ALA A 12 36.12 17.58 -33.67
CA ALA A 12 37.29 16.95 -33.11
C ALA A 12 38.14 18.02 -32.42
N SER A 13 37.92 18.24 -31.12
CA SER A 13 38.96 18.83 -30.27
C SER A 13 40.14 17.84 -30.21
N VAL A 14 41.29 18.26 -30.75
CA VAL A 14 42.49 17.42 -30.82
C VAL A 14 43.12 17.37 -29.43
N SER A 15 42.74 16.37 -28.64
CA SER A 15 43.41 16.05 -27.38
C SER A 15 44.77 15.41 -27.65
N LEU A 16 45.84 15.94 -27.05
CA LEU A 16 47.21 15.42 -27.16
C LEU A 16 47.42 14.07 -26.44
N PHE A 17 46.46 13.65 -25.62
CA PHE A 17 46.49 12.37 -24.90
C PHE A 17 45.16 11.64 -25.10
N SER A 18 45.23 10.35 -25.38
CA SER A 18 44.06 9.46 -25.36
C SER A 18 43.68 9.18 -23.90
N VAL A 19 42.58 9.75 -23.43
CA VAL A 19 41.99 9.34 -22.16
C VAL A 19 41.36 7.97 -22.39
N ASN A 20 41.97 6.91 -21.83
CA ASN A 20 41.31 5.62 -21.81
C ASN A 20 40.02 5.77 -21.00
N ALA A 21 38.87 5.61 -21.67
CA ALA A 21 37.58 5.61 -21.02
C ALA A 21 37.56 4.47 -20.00
N LYS A 22 37.69 4.83 -18.72
CA LYS A 22 37.59 3.86 -17.63
C LYS A 22 36.17 3.30 -17.69
N LYS A 23 36.05 2.00 -17.94
CA LYS A 23 34.76 1.32 -17.80
C LYS A 23 34.41 1.29 -16.32
N TYR A 24 33.47 2.15 -15.94
CA TYR A 24 32.84 2.10 -14.64
C TYR A 24 31.73 1.06 -14.71
N ASN A 25 31.76 0.08 -13.82
CA ASN A 25 30.59 -0.72 -13.51
C ASN A 25 29.94 -0.04 -12.31
N LEU A 26 28.72 0.46 -12.50
CA LEU A 26 27.91 0.91 -11.37
C LEU A 26 27.58 -0.31 -10.52
N PRO A 27 27.58 -0.19 -9.18
CA PRO A 27 27.02 -1.23 -8.34
C PRO A 27 25.53 -1.37 -8.64
N ASP A 28 24.99 -2.55 -8.36
CA ASP A 28 23.55 -2.74 -8.38
C ASP A 28 22.92 -1.84 -7.30
N LEU A 29 21.77 -1.25 -7.63
CA LEU A 29 21.02 -0.47 -6.66
C LEU A 29 20.43 -1.44 -5.64
N GLU A 30 20.74 -1.23 -4.36
CA GLU A 30 20.07 -1.96 -3.27
C GLU A 30 18.70 -1.33 -3.06
N GLU A 31 17.65 -2.14 -3.18
CA GLU A 31 16.28 -1.76 -2.88
C GLU A 31 15.80 -2.62 -1.70
N ASP A 32 15.31 -1.97 -0.65
CA ASP A 32 14.63 -2.63 0.46
C ASP A 32 13.12 -2.41 0.33
N GLU A 33 12.35 -3.50 0.25
CA GLU A 33 10.90 -3.44 0.11
C GLU A 33 10.24 -2.70 1.27
N ILE A 34 10.77 -2.81 2.49
CA ILE A 34 10.22 -2.15 3.66
C ILE A 34 10.48 -0.65 3.58
N GLU A 35 11.68 -0.23 3.17
CA GLU A 35 12.00 1.19 2.96
C GLU A 35 11.10 1.79 1.88
N ASN A 36 10.93 1.09 0.75
CA ASN A 36 10.01 1.50 -0.31
C ASN A 36 8.57 1.69 0.21
N ILE A 37 8.07 0.79 1.05
CA ILE A 37 6.72 0.93 1.62
C ILE A 37 6.63 2.14 2.59
N TYR A 38 7.68 2.42 3.35
CA TYR A 38 7.71 3.61 4.20
C TYR A 38 7.70 4.90 3.36
N ASP A 39 8.46 4.93 2.27
CA ASP A 39 8.45 6.05 1.32
C ASP A 39 7.07 6.22 0.67
N GLU A 40 6.41 5.13 0.27
CA GLU A 40 5.03 5.16 -0.24
C GLU A 40 4.06 5.76 0.78
N ILE A 41 4.16 5.35 2.05
CA ILE A 41 3.32 5.89 3.12
C ILE A 41 3.61 7.38 3.35
N GLU A 42 4.87 7.81 3.32
CA GLU A 42 5.25 9.21 3.48
C GLU A 42 4.76 10.08 2.32
N LEU A 43 4.94 9.61 1.08
CA LEU A 43 4.66 10.37 -0.13
C LEU A 43 3.18 10.31 -0.55
N LEU A 44 2.54 9.15 -0.44
CA LEU A 44 1.17 8.90 -0.91
C LEU A 44 0.14 8.88 0.24
N GLY A 45 0.59 8.63 1.47
CA GLY A 45 -0.28 8.44 2.64
C GLY A 45 -0.80 7.01 2.79
N PHE A 46 -0.44 6.08 1.91
CA PHE A 46 -0.83 4.67 1.95
C PHE A 46 0.17 3.78 1.20
N PRO A 47 0.34 2.51 1.62
CA PRO A 47 1.18 1.56 0.90
C PRO A 47 0.50 1.08 -0.38
N LEU A 48 1.29 0.72 -1.40
CA LEU A 48 0.81 0.08 -2.63
C LEU A 48 0.59 -1.43 -2.46
N CYS A 49 1.12 -2.01 -1.38
CA CYS A 49 0.86 -3.37 -0.96
C CYS A 49 -0.34 -3.47 -0.01
N SER A 50 -0.71 -4.70 0.36
CA SER A 50 -1.70 -4.90 1.42
C SER A 50 -1.14 -4.40 2.76
N PRO A 51 -1.86 -3.56 3.53
CA PRO A 51 -1.37 -3.07 4.83
C PRO A 51 -1.16 -4.20 5.85
N PHE A 52 -1.75 -5.38 5.59
CA PHE A 52 -1.56 -6.56 6.41
C PHE A 52 -0.19 -7.21 6.23
N GLU A 53 0.51 -6.98 5.12
CA GLU A 53 1.87 -7.52 4.88
C GLU A 53 2.90 -6.91 5.84
N LEU A 54 2.65 -5.70 6.32
CA LEU A 54 3.48 -5.01 7.31
C LEU A 54 3.37 -5.60 8.73
N LEU A 55 2.40 -6.47 8.97
CA LEU A 55 2.20 -7.08 10.29
C LEU A 55 3.22 -8.19 10.53
N LYS A 56 3.95 -8.10 11.65
CA LYS A 56 4.86 -9.16 12.12
C LYS A 56 4.17 -10.52 12.35
N THR A 57 2.86 -10.51 12.60
CA THR A 57 2.09 -11.74 12.84
C THR A 57 1.39 -12.18 11.56
N SER A 58 1.22 -13.48 11.37
CA SER A 58 0.45 -14.06 10.25
C SER A 58 -1.05 -14.10 10.50
N PHE A 59 -1.53 -13.64 11.65
CA PHE A 59 -2.95 -13.69 12.00
C PHE A 59 -3.76 -12.71 11.13
N ARG A 60 -4.82 -13.21 10.47
CA ARG A 60 -5.69 -12.42 9.56
C ARG A 60 -7.18 -12.51 9.92
N GLY A 61 -7.48 -12.89 11.16
CA GLY A 61 -8.84 -13.17 11.63
C GLY A 61 -9.12 -14.67 11.73
N GLU A 62 -10.11 -15.02 12.54
CA GLU A 62 -10.58 -16.41 12.68
C GLU A 62 -11.70 -16.75 11.68
N VAL A 63 -12.38 -15.71 11.17
CA VAL A 63 -13.56 -15.83 10.32
C VAL A 63 -13.40 -14.95 9.09
N GLU A 64 -13.67 -15.54 7.93
CA GLU A 64 -13.73 -14.86 6.65
C GLU A 64 -15.06 -14.12 6.51
N ILE A 65 -15.05 -12.98 5.82
CA ILE A 65 -16.23 -12.12 5.69
C ILE A 65 -17.37 -12.85 4.96
N GLU A 66 -17.04 -13.67 3.97
CA GLU A 66 -18.02 -14.43 3.19
C GLU A 66 -18.76 -15.47 4.05
N ASP A 67 -18.10 -15.99 5.08
CA ASP A 67 -18.65 -17.01 5.97
C ASP A 67 -19.35 -16.42 7.21
N LEU A 68 -19.34 -15.09 7.37
CA LEU A 68 -19.83 -14.42 8.58
C LEU A 68 -21.29 -14.78 8.90
N ILE A 69 -22.11 -15.02 7.87
CA ILE A 69 -23.52 -15.44 8.00
C ILE A 69 -23.68 -16.75 8.79
N ASN A 70 -22.68 -17.64 8.74
CA ASN A 70 -22.69 -18.93 9.43
C ASN A 70 -22.40 -18.79 10.95
N TYR A 71 -22.02 -17.60 11.40
CA TYR A 71 -21.67 -17.31 12.79
C TYR A 71 -22.72 -16.44 13.50
N LEU A 72 -23.96 -16.40 12.99
CA LEU A 72 -25.04 -15.63 13.61
C LEU A 72 -25.22 -16.01 15.09
N GLY A 73 -25.26 -14.99 15.95
CA GLY A 73 -25.42 -15.14 17.40
C GLY A 73 -24.17 -15.63 18.15
N LYS A 74 -23.03 -15.80 17.47
CA LYS A 74 -21.75 -16.21 18.07
C LYS A 74 -20.80 -15.03 18.18
N SER A 75 -19.88 -15.10 19.13
CA SER A 75 -18.73 -14.20 19.21
C SER A 75 -17.64 -14.67 18.27
N VAL A 76 -17.14 -13.77 17.42
CA VAL A 76 -16.07 -14.04 16.45
C VAL A 76 -15.01 -12.95 16.50
N ARG A 77 -13.82 -13.26 15.99
CA ARG A 77 -12.70 -12.32 15.90
C ARG A 77 -12.30 -12.11 14.45
N ILE A 78 -12.41 -10.86 14.00
CA ILE A 78 -12.06 -10.45 12.63
C ILE A 78 -10.96 -9.38 12.73
N VAL A 79 -10.00 -9.44 11.81
CA VAL A 79 -8.98 -8.40 11.66
C VAL A 79 -9.36 -7.54 10.46
N GLY A 80 -9.44 -6.22 10.68
CA GLY A 80 -9.80 -5.26 9.63
C GLY A 80 -8.91 -4.03 9.67
N TYR A 81 -8.58 -3.51 8.50
CA TYR A 81 -7.97 -2.22 8.30
C TYR A 81 -9.07 -1.16 8.31
N TYR A 82 -8.93 -0.16 9.17
CA TYR A 82 -9.94 0.88 9.37
C TYR A 82 -10.04 1.77 8.13
N VAL A 83 -11.26 1.97 7.61
CA VAL A 83 -11.51 2.82 6.45
C VAL A 83 -12.14 4.13 6.91
N CYS A 84 -13.31 4.05 7.54
CA CYS A 84 -13.98 5.22 8.09
C CYS A 84 -14.99 4.83 9.15
N GLN A 85 -15.46 5.82 9.91
CA GLN A 85 -16.63 5.67 10.77
C GLN A 85 -17.57 6.86 10.62
N LYS A 86 -18.86 6.60 10.81
CA LYS A 86 -19.90 7.61 10.96
C LYS A 86 -20.40 7.64 12.40
N SER A 87 -20.12 8.72 13.10
CA SER A 87 -20.67 8.96 14.45
C SER A 87 -22.14 9.37 14.36
N LEU A 88 -22.97 8.77 15.21
CA LEU A 88 -24.41 8.89 15.23
C LEU A 88 -24.93 8.89 16.67
N ARG A 89 -26.25 9.08 16.83
CA ARG A 89 -26.95 8.90 18.10
C ARG A 89 -28.06 7.88 17.91
N THR A 90 -28.21 7.01 18.90
CA THR A 90 -29.37 6.12 19.03
C THR A 90 -30.66 6.93 19.14
N SER A 91 -31.82 6.29 18.98
CA SER A 91 -33.12 6.92 19.24
C SER A 91 -33.23 7.50 20.66
N GLY A 92 -32.54 6.90 21.63
CA GLY A 92 -32.42 7.40 23.01
C GLY A 92 -31.34 8.48 23.21
N GLY A 93 -30.73 9.00 22.15
CA GLY A 93 -29.69 10.05 22.21
C GLY A 93 -28.31 9.58 22.69
N LYS A 94 -28.10 8.30 22.97
CA LYS A 94 -26.77 7.80 23.34
C LYS A 94 -25.86 7.69 22.10
N PRO A 95 -24.55 7.94 22.20
CA PRO A 95 -23.63 7.87 21.06
C PRO A 95 -23.55 6.45 20.48
N MET A 96 -23.50 6.34 19.16
CA MET A 96 -23.26 5.09 18.44
C MET A 96 -22.43 5.38 17.19
N ALA A 97 -21.85 4.36 16.56
CA ALA A 97 -21.13 4.54 15.30
C ALA A 97 -21.36 3.38 14.33
N PHE A 98 -21.28 3.67 13.04
CA PHE A 98 -21.08 2.67 12.00
C PHE A 98 -19.65 2.76 11.51
N GLY A 99 -18.90 1.65 11.57
CA GLY A 99 -17.54 1.56 11.07
C GLY A 99 -17.49 0.73 9.80
N THR A 100 -16.66 1.13 8.85
CA THR A 100 -16.34 0.37 7.63
C THR A 100 -14.88 -0.03 7.67
N TRP A 101 -14.63 -1.29 7.33
CA TRP A 101 -13.32 -1.93 7.44
C TRP A 101 -13.02 -2.73 6.18
N LEU A 102 -11.74 -2.90 5.89
CA LEU A 102 -11.22 -3.76 4.83
C LEU A 102 -10.58 -5.00 5.47
N CYS A 103 -10.96 -6.20 5.06
CA CYS A 103 -10.33 -7.43 5.56
C CYS A 103 -9.02 -7.74 4.82
N ALA A 104 -8.29 -8.76 5.29
CA ALA A 104 -7.02 -9.19 4.68
C ALA A 104 -7.12 -9.60 3.20
N LYS A 105 -8.29 -10.08 2.76
CA LYS A 105 -8.56 -10.45 1.36
C LYS A 105 -9.03 -9.28 0.49
N GLY A 106 -9.14 -8.07 1.05
CA GLY A 106 -9.63 -6.90 0.35
C GLY A 106 -11.16 -6.78 0.28
N ASN A 107 -11.91 -7.59 1.04
CA ASN A 107 -13.36 -7.47 1.13
C ASN A 107 -13.77 -6.50 2.24
N PHE A 108 -14.77 -5.68 1.96
CA PHE A 108 -15.31 -4.74 2.95
C PHE A 108 -16.28 -5.42 3.91
N PHE A 109 -16.29 -4.97 5.16
CA PHE A 109 -17.33 -5.31 6.12
C PHE A 109 -17.65 -4.12 7.02
N ASP A 110 -18.91 -4.03 7.43
CA ASP A 110 -19.42 -2.95 8.26
C ASP A 110 -19.71 -3.44 9.68
N THR A 111 -19.48 -2.58 10.66
CA THR A 111 -19.76 -2.83 12.07
C THR A 111 -20.68 -1.77 12.64
N THR A 112 -21.52 -2.16 13.59
CA THR A 112 -22.32 -1.22 14.40
C THR A 112 -21.80 -1.23 15.84
N HIS A 113 -21.39 -0.06 16.32
CA HIS A 113 -20.87 0.15 17.67
C HIS A 113 -21.96 0.79 18.53
N PHE A 114 -22.44 0.06 19.54
CA PHE A 114 -23.48 0.54 20.45
C PHE A 114 -22.88 1.20 21.71
N PRO A 115 -23.61 2.12 22.37
CA PRO A 115 -23.08 2.95 23.47
C PRO A 115 -22.55 2.21 24.71
N ASN A 116 -22.91 0.93 24.91
CA ASN A 116 -22.46 0.14 26.06
C ASN A 116 -21.14 -0.63 25.77
N LEU A 117 -20.53 -0.40 24.61
CA LEU A 117 -19.32 -1.07 24.12
C LEU A 117 -18.18 -0.09 23.82
N LEU A 118 -18.28 1.16 24.28
CA LEU A 118 -17.20 2.16 24.29
C LEU A 118 -16.76 2.44 25.72
#